data_AF-A0A2E3W2Q5-F1
#
_entry.id   AF-A0A2E3W2Q5-F1
#
_cell.length_a   1.000
_cell.length_b   1.000
_cell.length_c   1.000
_cell.angle_alpha   90.00
_cell.angle_beta   90.00
_cell.angle_gamma   90.00
#
_symmetry.space_group_name_H-M   'P 1'
#
loop_
_entity.id
_entity.type
_entity.pdbx_description
1 polymer ?
#
loop_
_entity_poly.entity_id
_entity_poly.type
_entity_poly.pdbx_seq_one_letter_code
_entity_poly.pdbx_strand_id
1 'polypeptide(L)'
;MAYKISPKHLNNLWLDRSRETKPHPKESKSFVKKAIDDVCLSADLSETSWDYSYNLCSGMVRLLELGFSTKEISAHKTLVQKLMQLGRDMMESGKREADFFYLGAFVDMKMATRWRNIAFFKFIMDALLGIKKYMAFFSKKLKERIRKEYVQLFPKDFKVYFGPDLALTG
;
A
#
# COMPACT_ATOMS: atom_id res chain seq x y z
N MET A 1 21.29 -14.51 -5.29
CA MET A 1 20.38 -15.16 -4.32
C MET A 1 19.12 -14.31 -4.20
N ALA A 2 17.93 -14.87 -4.51
CA ALA A 2 16.66 -14.16 -4.40
C ALA A 2 16.14 -14.23 -2.96
N TYR A 3 15.90 -13.08 -2.33
CA TYR A 3 15.35 -13.01 -0.97
C TYR A 3 13.88 -13.42 -1.01
N LYS A 4 13.60 -14.71 -0.78
CA LYS A 4 12.24 -15.22 -0.56
C LYS A 4 11.77 -14.77 0.82
N ILE A 5 10.85 -13.80 0.88
CA ILE A 5 10.25 -13.39 2.15
C ILE A 5 9.39 -14.54 2.67
N SER A 6 9.85 -15.16 3.76
CA SER A 6 9.11 -16.23 4.42
C SER A 6 7.86 -15.68 5.14
N PRO A 7 6.77 -16.45 5.26
CA PRO A 7 5.57 -16.05 6.01
C PRO A 7 5.83 -15.67 7.47
N LYS A 8 6.95 -16.10 8.07
CA LYS A 8 7.34 -15.74 9.43
C LYS A 8 7.79 -14.28 9.54
N HIS A 9 8.40 -13.72 8.48
CA HIS A 9 8.76 -12.30 8.45
C HIS A 9 7.53 -11.42 8.49
N LEU A 10 6.44 -11.81 7.80
CA LEU A 10 5.17 -11.10 7.88
C LEU A 10 4.60 -11.07 9.29
N ASN A 11 4.60 -12.20 10.01
CA ASN A 11 4.06 -12.24 11.38
C ASN A 11 4.90 -11.44 12.39
N ASN A 12 6.22 -11.34 12.18
CA ASN A 12 7.13 -10.66 13.08
C ASN A 12 7.19 -9.13 12.87
N LEU A 13 6.71 -8.61 11.74
CA LEU A 13 6.58 -7.16 11.49
C LEU A 13 5.56 -6.46 12.40
N TRP A 14 4.74 -7.22 13.13
CA TRP A 14 3.67 -6.69 13.98
C TRP A 14 3.99 -6.72 15.47
N LEU A 15 5.17 -7.24 15.84
CA LEU A 15 5.69 -7.24 17.20
C LEU A 15 6.68 -6.09 17.35
N ASP A 16 6.23 -4.84 17.26
CA ASP A 16 6.91 -3.81 18.04
C ASP A 16 5.98 -2.72 18.56
N ARG A 17 6.27 -2.39 19.81
CA ARG A 17 5.49 -1.59 20.75
C ARG A 17 5.61 -0.12 20.39
N SER A 18 4.46 0.55 20.38
CA SER A 18 4.26 1.97 20.69
C SER A 18 5.55 2.75 21.02
N ARG A 19 6.05 3.49 20.04
CA ARG A 19 6.77 4.75 20.31
C ARG A 19 5.99 5.85 19.62
N GLU A 20 5.09 6.47 20.36
CA GLU A 20 4.58 7.79 20.02
C GLU A 20 5.80 8.72 19.96
N THR A 21 6.19 9.06 18.74
CA THR A 21 7.20 10.08 18.47
C THR A 21 6.72 11.41 19.05
N LYS A 22 7.63 12.09 19.74
CA LYS A 22 7.39 13.35 20.46
C LYS A 22 6.60 14.36 19.60
N PRO A 23 5.65 15.12 20.18
CA PRO A 23 4.88 16.11 19.44
C PRO A 23 5.79 17.21 18.88
N HIS A 24 5.64 17.52 17.59
CA HIS A 24 6.29 18.66 16.97
C HIS A 24 5.75 20.00 17.55
N PRO A 25 6.56 21.06 17.58
CA PRO A 25 6.16 22.35 18.10
C PRO A 25 5.22 23.03 17.08
N LYS A 26 3.93 23.12 17.42
CA LYS A 26 2.86 23.95 16.77
C LYS A 26 3.25 24.56 15.41
N GLU A 27 3.41 23.73 14.39
CA GLU A 27 3.58 24.25 13.04
C GLU A 27 2.23 24.77 12.51
N SER A 28 2.27 25.84 11.73
CA SER A 28 1.08 26.45 11.14
C SER A 28 0.30 25.40 10.32
N LYS A 29 -1.02 25.37 10.42
CA LYS A 29 -1.91 24.50 9.61
C LYS A 29 -1.58 24.57 8.10
N SER A 30 -1.04 25.70 7.65
CA SER A 30 -0.57 25.91 6.28
C SER A 30 0.58 24.96 5.89
N PHE A 31 1.55 24.74 6.80
CA PHE A 31 2.67 23.83 6.56
C PHE A 31 2.20 22.38 6.45
N VAL A 32 1.36 21.93 7.39
CA VAL A 32 0.79 20.57 7.39
C VAL A 32 0.06 20.29 6.08
N LYS A 33 -0.79 21.22 5.66
CA LYS A 33 -1.52 21.11 4.40
C LYS A 33 -0.55 21.01 3.22
N LYS A 34 0.41 21.93 3.12
CA LYS A 34 1.39 21.95 2.03
C LYS A 34 2.21 20.67 1.95
N ALA A 35 2.67 20.15 3.08
CA ALA A 35 3.45 18.91 3.13
C ALA A 35 2.65 17.69 2.63
N ILE A 36 1.34 17.66 2.89
CA ILE A 36 0.43 16.63 2.38
C ILE A 36 0.11 16.85 0.89
N ASP A 37 -0.11 18.10 0.47
CA ASP A 37 -0.33 18.46 -0.94
C ASP A 37 0.88 18.05 -1.80
N ASP A 38 2.10 18.27 -1.31
CA ASP A 38 3.34 17.89 -2.00
C ASP A 38 3.43 16.36 -2.21
N VAL A 39 2.94 15.56 -1.26
CA VAL A 39 2.86 14.09 -1.40
C VAL A 39 1.85 13.71 -2.47
N CYS A 40 0.66 14.32 -2.45
CA CYS A 40 -0.37 14.07 -3.46
C CYS A 40 0.11 14.44 -4.85
N LEU A 41 0.74 15.62 -5.00
CA LEU A 41 1.28 16.10 -6.26
C LEU A 41 2.38 15.18 -6.79
N SER A 42 3.30 14.75 -5.92
CA SER A 42 4.38 13.84 -6.31
C SER A 42 3.84 12.48 -6.79
N ALA A 43 2.78 11.98 -6.16
CA ALA A 43 2.09 10.79 -6.64
C ALA A 43 1.42 11.05 -8.00
N ASP A 44 0.71 12.16 -8.16
CA ASP A 44 -0.04 12.48 -9.40
C ASP A 44 0.86 12.77 -10.61
N LEU A 45 2.09 13.21 -10.38
CA LEU A 45 3.10 13.39 -11.43
C LEU A 45 3.83 12.09 -11.82
N SER A 46 3.47 10.95 -11.21
CA SER A 46 4.10 9.68 -11.51
C SER A 46 3.63 9.10 -12.85
N GLU A 47 4.57 8.64 -13.68
CA GLU A 47 4.27 8.13 -15.02
C GLU A 47 3.70 6.70 -15.02
N THR A 48 4.06 5.91 -14.01
CA THR A 48 3.61 4.51 -13.89
C THR A 48 2.88 4.27 -12.58
N SER A 49 1.98 3.29 -12.57
CA SER A 49 1.28 2.87 -11.35
C SER A 49 2.25 2.36 -10.26
N TRP A 50 3.42 1.86 -10.67
CA TRP A 50 4.49 1.50 -9.74
C TRP A 50 5.08 2.75 -9.08
N ASP A 51 5.45 3.77 -9.86
CA ASP A 51 6.02 5.01 -9.35
C ASP A 51 5.01 5.76 -8.48
N TYR A 52 3.73 5.78 -8.91
CA TYR A 52 2.63 6.32 -8.13
C TYR A 52 2.55 5.68 -6.75
N SER A 53 2.53 4.34 -6.71
CA SER A 53 2.42 3.57 -5.47
C SER A 53 3.63 3.81 -4.56
N TYR A 54 4.82 3.86 -5.14
CA TYR A 54 6.06 4.11 -4.40
C TYR A 54 6.10 5.52 -3.82
N ASN A 55 5.79 6.54 -4.63
CA ASN A 55 5.80 7.95 -4.22
C ASN A 55 4.75 8.23 -3.15
N LEU A 56 3.55 7.66 -3.27
CA LEU A 56 2.50 7.79 -2.25
C LEU A 56 2.92 7.13 -0.92
N CYS A 57 3.47 5.91 -0.96
CA CYS A 57 3.93 5.21 0.25
C CYS A 57 5.13 5.92 0.90
N SER A 58 6.10 6.37 0.09
CA SER A 58 7.26 7.13 0.55
C SER A 58 6.84 8.45 1.21
N GLY A 59 5.89 9.17 0.60
CA GLY A 59 5.31 10.36 1.17
C GLY A 59 4.62 10.11 2.51
N MET A 60 3.87 8.99 2.64
CA MET A 60 3.28 8.59 3.91
C MET A 60 4.30 8.26 4.99
N VAL A 61 5.39 7.56 4.64
CA VAL A 61 6.51 7.34 5.57
C VAL A 61 7.06 8.68 6.06
N ARG A 62 7.33 9.62 5.14
CA ARG A 62 7.82 10.95 5.49
C ARG A 62 6.87 11.68 6.46
N LEU A 63 5.58 11.71 6.16
CA LEU A 63 4.59 12.39 7.01
C LEU A 63 4.53 11.77 8.43
N LEU A 64 4.58 10.44 8.53
CA LEU A 64 4.56 9.74 9.82
C LEU A 64 5.88 9.91 10.60
N GLU A 65 7.03 9.95 9.93
CA GLU A 65 8.34 10.22 10.56
C GLU A 65 8.44 11.66 11.07
N LEU A 66 7.83 12.61 10.35
CA LEU A 66 7.64 13.99 10.82
C LEU A 66 6.61 14.10 11.96
N GLY A 67 6.01 13.00 12.42
CA GLY A 67 5.11 13.00 13.56
C GLY A 67 3.74 13.63 13.29
N PHE A 68 3.31 13.71 12.02
CA PHE A 68 1.98 14.21 11.68
C PHE A 68 0.93 13.32 12.32
N SER A 69 -0.01 13.93 13.03
CA SER A 69 -1.06 13.18 13.71
C SER A 69 -2.02 12.57 12.70
N THR A 70 -2.65 11.46 13.11
CA THR A 70 -3.67 10.80 12.30
C THR A 70 -4.85 11.72 11.98
N LYS A 71 -5.17 12.67 12.87
CA LYS A 71 -6.21 13.68 12.67
C LYS A 71 -5.84 14.61 11.52
N GLU A 72 -4.61 15.14 11.52
CA GLU A 72 -4.11 16.04 10.47
C GLU A 72 -4.12 15.36 9.10
N ILE A 73 -3.63 14.13 9.01
CA ILE A 73 -3.62 13.37 7.75
C ILE A 73 -5.06 13.06 7.32
N SER A 74 -5.93 12.60 8.23
CA SER A 74 -7.32 12.24 7.91
C SER A 74 -8.18 13.42 7.48
N ALA A 75 -7.85 14.64 7.91
CA ALA A 75 -8.53 15.85 7.48
C ALA A 75 -8.29 16.16 5.99
N HIS A 76 -7.22 15.63 5.41
CA HIS A 76 -6.89 15.80 4.00
C HIS A 76 -7.58 14.77 3.11
N LYS A 77 -8.82 15.06 2.70
CA LYS A 77 -9.69 14.15 1.95
C LYS A 77 -9.03 13.52 0.72
N THR A 78 -8.31 14.33 -0.06
CA THR A 78 -7.63 13.86 -1.28
C THR A 78 -6.60 12.79 -0.99
N LEU A 79 -5.79 12.98 0.06
CA LEU A 79 -4.79 11.99 0.44
C LEU A 79 -5.46 10.70 0.93
N VAL A 80 -6.48 10.83 1.78
CA VAL A 80 -7.23 9.67 2.27
C VAL A 80 -7.85 8.87 1.13
N GLN A 81 -8.46 9.54 0.15
CA GLN A 81 -9.02 8.87 -1.02
C GLN A 81 -7.96 8.09 -1.80
N LYS A 82 -6.81 8.73 -2.10
CA LYS A 82 -5.68 8.06 -2.77
C LYS A 82 -5.20 6.84 -2.00
N LEU A 83 -5.06 6.94 -0.67
CA LEU A 83 -4.65 5.81 0.16
C LEU A 83 -5.67 4.67 0.11
N MET A 84 -6.96 4.97 0.29
CA MET A 84 -8.01 3.95 0.31
C MET A 84 -8.25 3.29 -1.04
N GLN A 85 -7.78 3.90 -2.12
CA GLN A 85 -7.92 3.42 -3.48
C GLN A 85 -6.64 2.74 -4.02
N LEU A 86 -5.48 3.01 -3.41
CA LEU A 86 -4.16 2.51 -3.82
C LEU A 86 -4.15 1.01 -4.14
N GLY A 87 -4.70 0.17 -3.27
CA GLY A 87 -4.68 -1.28 -3.46
C GLY A 87 -5.45 -1.73 -4.71
N ARG A 88 -6.60 -1.11 -4.97
CA ARG A 88 -7.40 -1.35 -6.18
C ARG A 88 -6.68 -0.85 -7.42
N ASP A 89 -6.10 0.35 -7.39
CA ASP A 89 -5.36 0.91 -8.53
C ASP A 89 -4.17 0.02 -8.92
N MET A 90 -3.48 -0.56 -7.93
CA MET A 90 -2.41 -1.53 -8.17
C MET A 90 -2.91 -2.84 -8.81
N MET A 91 -4.11 -3.30 -8.43
CA MET A 91 -4.72 -4.49 -9.04
C MET A 91 -5.22 -4.22 -10.46
N GLU A 92 -5.75 -3.04 -10.74
CA GLU A 92 -6.28 -2.67 -12.06
C GLU A 92 -5.17 -2.46 -13.09
N SER A 93 -4.07 -1.82 -12.68
CA SER A 93 -2.89 -1.60 -13.53
C SER A 93 -1.97 -2.82 -13.60
N GLY A 94 -2.05 -3.72 -12.61
CA GLY A 94 -1.22 -4.92 -12.55
C GLY A 94 -1.69 -6.00 -13.51
N LYS A 95 -0.76 -6.65 -14.21
CA LYS A 95 -1.08 -7.90 -14.92
C LYS A 95 -1.60 -8.92 -13.91
N ARG A 96 -2.78 -9.51 -14.20
CA ARG A 96 -3.35 -10.57 -13.39
C ARG A 96 -2.31 -11.65 -13.10
N GLU A 97 -2.31 -12.12 -11.86
CA GLU A 97 -1.37 -13.09 -11.29
C GLU A 97 0.09 -12.63 -11.05
N ALA A 98 0.47 -11.43 -11.50
CA ALA A 98 1.78 -10.86 -11.21
C ALA A 98 1.91 -10.45 -9.73
N ASP A 99 3.15 -10.32 -9.24
CA ASP A 99 3.37 -9.97 -7.83
C ASP A 99 2.84 -8.59 -7.47
N PHE A 100 2.90 -7.65 -8.41
CA PHE A 100 2.35 -6.30 -8.23
C PHE A 100 0.84 -6.33 -7.98
N PHE A 101 0.11 -7.18 -8.71
CA PHE A 101 -1.31 -7.39 -8.52
C PHE A 101 -1.62 -7.96 -7.12
N TYR A 102 -0.89 -8.99 -6.70
CA TYR A 102 -1.07 -9.56 -5.35
C TYR A 102 -0.65 -8.61 -4.23
N LEU A 103 0.32 -7.72 -4.48
CA LEU A 103 0.65 -6.64 -3.56
C LEU A 103 -0.52 -5.67 -3.44
N GLY A 104 -1.14 -5.29 -4.56
CA GLY A 104 -2.36 -4.47 -4.57
C GLY A 104 -3.49 -5.08 -3.73
N ALA A 105 -3.77 -6.37 -3.93
CA ALA A 105 -4.77 -7.09 -3.14
C ALA A 105 -4.45 -7.09 -1.64
N PHE A 106 -3.18 -7.27 -1.28
CA PHE A 106 -2.74 -7.17 0.11
C PHE A 106 -2.91 -5.77 0.69
N VAL A 107 -2.56 -4.74 -0.10
CA VAL A 107 -2.71 -3.34 0.30
C VAL A 107 -4.18 -3.02 0.53
N ASP A 108 -5.08 -3.39 -0.39
CA ASP A 108 -6.52 -3.13 -0.26
C ASP A 108 -7.11 -3.75 1.01
N MET A 109 -6.77 -5.01 1.32
CA MET A 109 -7.21 -5.69 2.55
C MET A 109 -6.72 -5.02 3.83
N LYS A 110 -5.51 -4.45 3.83
CA LYS A 110 -4.87 -3.94 5.07
C LYS A 110 -4.96 -2.43 5.23
N MET A 111 -5.20 -1.67 4.16
CA MET A 111 -5.15 -0.21 4.19
C MET A 111 -6.07 0.39 5.25
N ALA A 112 -7.33 -0.05 5.30
CA ALA A 112 -8.32 0.46 6.25
C ALA A 112 -7.87 0.36 7.72
N THR A 113 -7.08 -0.66 8.07
CA THR A 113 -6.63 -0.92 9.45
C THR A 113 -5.19 -0.51 9.71
N ARG A 114 -4.35 -0.37 8.68
CA ARG A 114 -2.90 -0.20 8.82
C ARG A 114 -2.34 1.10 8.23
N TRP A 115 -3.15 1.98 7.64
CA TRP A 115 -2.69 3.25 7.05
C TRP A 115 -2.01 4.22 8.04
N ARG A 116 -2.04 3.94 9.35
CA ARG A 116 -1.35 4.73 10.39
C ARG A 116 0.01 4.13 10.78
N ASN A 117 0.32 2.94 10.29
CA ASN A 117 1.53 2.21 10.65
C ASN A 117 2.62 2.50 9.61
N ILE A 118 3.69 3.16 10.03
CA ILE A 118 4.85 3.43 9.19
C ILE A 118 5.48 2.15 8.60
N ALA A 119 5.53 1.06 9.37
CA ALA A 119 6.10 -0.20 8.94
C ALA A 119 5.28 -0.84 7.80
N PHE A 120 3.98 -0.55 7.72
CA PHE A 120 3.14 -1.01 6.62
C PHE A 120 3.57 -0.37 5.30
N PHE A 121 3.79 0.95 5.27
CA PHE A 121 4.26 1.64 4.07
C PHE A 121 5.69 1.27 3.69
N LYS A 122 6.59 1.13 4.67
CA LYS A 122 7.96 0.63 4.44
C LYS A 122 7.95 -0.76 3.80
N PHE A 123 7.10 -1.67 4.30
CA PHE A 123 6.90 -2.98 3.69
C PHE A 123 6.44 -2.90 2.23
N ILE A 124 5.47 -2.02 1.91
CA ILE A 124 4.99 -1.86 0.53
C ILE A 124 6.14 -1.37 -0.36
N MET A 125 6.91 -0.38 0.08
CA MET A 125 8.07 0.12 -0.67
C MET A 125 9.12 -0.97 -0.91
N ASP A 126 9.48 -1.74 0.11
CA ASP A 126 10.43 -2.85 -0.02
C ASP A 126 9.92 -3.92 -0.98
N ALA A 127 8.62 -4.22 -0.93
CA ALA A 127 7.97 -5.15 -1.85
C ALA A 127 7.99 -4.64 -3.30
N LEU A 128 7.70 -3.36 -3.52
CA LEU A 128 7.76 -2.72 -4.83
C LEU A 128 9.16 -2.77 -5.43
N LEU A 129 10.19 -2.43 -4.64
CA LEU A 129 11.59 -2.53 -5.05
C LEU A 129 12.00 -3.98 -5.31
N GLY A 130 11.55 -4.91 -4.47
CA GLY A 130 11.74 -6.34 -4.64
C GLY A 130 11.15 -6.86 -5.95
N ILE A 131 9.92 -6.50 -6.29
CA ILE A 131 9.25 -6.90 -7.54
C ILE A 131 9.98 -6.32 -8.75
N LYS A 132 10.44 -5.07 -8.69
CA LYS A 132 11.22 -4.44 -9.78
C LYS A 132 12.55 -5.16 -10.01
N LYS A 133 13.17 -5.66 -8.93
CA LYS A 133 14.47 -6.34 -8.97
C LYS A 133 14.39 -7.83 -9.29
N TYR A 134 13.29 -8.49 -8.95
CA TYR A 134 13.14 -9.94 -9.02
C TYR A 134 11.88 -10.33 -9.80
N MET A 135 11.99 -11.23 -10.77
CA MET A 135 10.84 -11.72 -11.56
C MET A 135 9.76 -12.45 -10.73
N ALA A 136 10.11 -12.97 -9.55
CA ALA A 136 9.18 -13.66 -8.64
C ALA A 136 9.55 -13.40 -7.17
N PHE A 137 9.03 -12.31 -6.63
CA PHE A 137 9.10 -11.89 -5.24
C PHE A 137 8.15 -12.68 -4.33
N PHE A 138 6.88 -12.84 -4.72
CA PHE A 138 5.90 -13.57 -3.89
C PHE A 138 5.85 -15.06 -4.24
N SER A 139 5.93 -15.90 -3.19
CA SER A 139 5.74 -17.35 -3.36
C SER A 139 4.30 -17.71 -3.75
N LYS A 140 4.12 -18.79 -4.52
CA LYS A 140 2.80 -19.33 -4.88
C LYS A 140 1.89 -19.53 -3.65
N LYS A 141 2.46 -20.07 -2.56
CA LYS A 141 1.73 -20.28 -1.29
C LYS A 141 1.21 -18.98 -0.68
N LEU A 142 1.97 -17.89 -0.78
CA LEU A 142 1.56 -16.58 -0.27
C LEU A 142 0.46 -15.96 -1.14
N LYS A 143 0.61 -16.04 -2.47
CA LYS A 143 -0.42 -15.60 -3.42
C LYS A 143 -1.77 -16.28 -3.16
N GLU A 144 -1.74 -17.60 -2.97
CA GLU A 144 -2.94 -18.38 -2.67
C GLU A 144 -3.58 -17.97 -1.33
N ARG A 145 -2.76 -17.66 -0.32
CA ARG A 145 -3.26 -17.16 0.96
C ARG A 145 -3.94 -15.78 0.80
N ILE A 146 -3.30 -14.86 0.08
CA ILE A 146 -3.85 -13.53 -0.23
C ILE A 146 -5.19 -13.70 -0.95
N ARG A 147 -5.25 -14.56 -1.96
CA ARG A 147 -6.48 -14.85 -2.72
C ARG A 147 -7.60 -15.33 -1.80
N LYS A 148 -7.35 -16.33 -0.95
CA LYS A 148 -8.35 -16.87 -0.02
C LYS A 148 -8.85 -15.84 0.98
N GLU A 149 -7.96 -15.03 1.55
CA GLU A 149 -8.32 -13.98 2.49
C GLU A 149 -9.13 -12.87 1.79
N TYR A 150 -8.76 -12.51 0.56
CA TYR A 150 -9.48 -11.52 -0.23
C TYR A 150 -10.92 -11.95 -0.55
N VAL A 151 -11.15 -13.22 -0.88
CA VAL A 151 -12.51 -13.78 -1.06
C VAL A 151 -13.38 -13.55 0.18
N GLN A 152 -12.81 -13.77 1.36
CA GLN A 152 -13.55 -13.69 2.62
C GLN A 152 -13.92 -12.25 2.96
N LEU A 153 -13.03 -11.29 2.67
CA LEU A 153 -13.22 -9.88 2.99
C LEU A 153 -14.06 -9.15 1.93
N PHE A 154 -13.86 -9.47 0.65
CA PHE A 154 -14.47 -8.77 -0.48
C PHE A 154 -15.06 -9.75 -1.50
N PRO A 155 -16.11 -10.51 -1.14
CA PRO A 155 -16.65 -11.57 -2.00
C PRO A 155 -17.23 -11.04 -3.33
N LYS A 156 -17.70 -9.79 -3.36
CA LYS A 156 -18.21 -9.15 -4.58
C LYS A 156 -17.07 -8.76 -5.53
N ASP A 157 -16.06 -8.07 -5.01
CA ASP A 157 -14.93 -7.56 -5.79
C ASP A 157 -13.98 -8.69 -6.22
N PHE A 158 -13.97 -9.81 -5.48
CA PHE A 158 -13.21 -10.99 -5.85
C PHE A 158 -13.50 -11.47 -7.28
N LYS A 159 -14.77 -11.47 -7.71
CA LYS A 159 -15.12 -11.89 -9.08
C LYS A 159 -14.52 -10.97 -10.14
N VAL A 160 -14.42 -9.67 -9.84
CA VAL A 160 -13.87 -8.67 -10.77
C VAL A 160 -12.36 -8.86 -10.95
N TYR A 161 -11.64 -9.11 -9.85
CA TYR A 161 -10.18 -9.14 -9.87
C TYR A 161 -9.60 -10.55 -10.06
N PHE A 162 -10.25 -11.59 -9.52
CA PHE A 162 -9.74 -12.96 -9.47
C PHE A 162 -10.65 -13.99 -10.15
N GLY A 163 -11.82 -13.58 -10.64
CA GLY A 163 -12.71 -14.42 -11.44
C GLY A 163 -12.14 -14.67 -12.85
N PRO A 164 -12.64 -15.71 -13.55
CA PRO A 164 -12.27 -15.92 -14.94
C PRO A 164 -12.61 -14.68 -15.78
N ASP A 165 -11.72 -14.30 -16.71
CA ASP A 165 -12.05 -13.28 -17.70
C ASP A 165 -13.25 -13.77 -18.52
N LEU A 166 -14.39 -13.09 -18.36
CA LEU A 166 -15.57 -13.30 -19.21
C LEU A 166 -15.33 -12.78 -20.65
N ALA A 167 -14.19 -12.18 -20.93
CA ALA A 167 -13.75 -11.83 -22.26
C ALA A 167 -13.10 -13.06 -22.93
N LEU A 168 -13.93 -13.96 -23.46
CA LEU A 168 -13.71 -14.84 -24.64
C LEU A 168 -14.84 -15.88 -24.79
N THR A 169 -16.10 -15.48 -24.59
CA THR A 169 -17.26 -16.22 -25.12
C THR A 169 -18.19 -15.22 -25.80
N GLY A 170 -17.91 -14.95 -27.07
CA GLY A 170 -18.67 -14.08 -27.97
C GLY A 170 -18.04 -14.12 -29.34
#